data_AF-A0AAW9PY65-F1
#
_entry.id   AF-A0AAW9PY65-F1
#
_cell.length_a   1.000
_cell.length_b   1.000
_cell.length_c   1.000
_cell.angle_alpha   90.00
_cell.angle_beta   90.00
_cell.angle_gamma   90.00
#
_symmetry.space_group_name_H-M   'P 1'
#
loop_
_entity.id
_entity.type
_entity.pdbx_description
1 polymer ?
#
loop_
_entity_poly.entity_id
_entity_poly.type
_entity_poly.pdbx_seq_one_letter_code
_entity_poly.pdbx_strand_id
1 'polypeptide(L)'
;MKLKTCRIFVTQGWRTTPRNVDLLLAADRPPAAVFEWLDSPDGDSSPALAVELEPEWLYEICGRHDVTHLYELPVHSPTAMTVA
;
A
#
# COMPACT_ATOMS: atom_id res chain seq x y z
N MET A 1 -9.75 -12.50 1.98
CA MET A 1 -8.34 -12.10 2.21
C MET A 1 -8.34 -11.12 3.38
N LYS A 2 -7.51 -11.30 4.42
CA LYS A 2 -7.46 -10.35 5.54
C LYS A 2 -6.54 -9.21 5.14
N LEU A 3 -7.08 -8.01 4.95
CA LEU A 3 -6.28 -6.81 4.69
C LEU A 3 -5.45 -6.49 5.93
N LYS A 4 -4.15 -6.31 5.71
CA LYS A 4 -3.20 -5.82 6.72
C LYS A 4 -2.99 -4.33 6.45
N THR A 5 -2.72 -3.53 7.49
CA THR A 5 -2.38 -2.11 7.30
C THR A 5 -0.87 -1.93 7.37
N CYS A 6 -0.32 -1.18 6.42
CA CYS A 6 1.08 -0.79 6.38
C CYS A 6 1.25 0.72 6.54
N ARG A 7 2.21 1.15 7.36
CA ARG A 7 2.70 2.52 7.40
C ARG A 7 3.79 2.66 6.33
N ILE A 8 3.60 3.58 5.41
CA ILE A 8 4.56 3.90 4.35
C ILE A 8 4.92 5.38 4.38
N PHE A 9 6.05 5.77 3.78
CA PHE A 9 6.41 7.16 3.55
C PHE A 9 6.22 7.52 2.09
N VAL A 10 5.41 8.54 1.81
CA VAL A 10 5.08 8.97 0.43
C VAL A 10 5.73 10.30 0.15
N THR A 11 6.48 10.39 -0.94
CA THR A 11 7.13 11.60 -1.42
C THR A 11 6.32 12.23 -2.56
N GLN A 12 5.82 13.44 -2.35
CA GLN A 12 5.12 14.25 -3.34
C GLN A 12 5.82 15.61 -3.49
N GLY A 13 6.41 15.85 -4.67
CA GLY A 13 7.30 16.99 -4.87
C GLY A 13 8.51 16.90 -3.93
N TRP A 14 8.70 17.90 -3.08
CA TRP A 14 9.79 17.98 -2.10
C TRP A 14 9.40 17.47 -0.70
N ARG A 15 8.17 16.99 -0.51
CA ARG A 15 7.64 16.64 0.81
C ARG A 15 7.45 15.13 0.94
N THR A 16 8.00 14.55 2.00
CA THR A 16 7.77 13.15 2.41
C THR A 16 6.88 13.12 3.64
N THR A 17 5.78 12.36 3.59
CA THR A 17 4.83 12.22 4.71
C THR A 17 4.45 10.77 4.95
N PRO A 18 4.26 10.36 6.22
CA PRO A 18 3.75 9.04 6.54
C PRO A 18 2.28 8.88 6.14
N ARG A 19 1.91 7.74 5.57
CA ARG A 19 0.52 7.31 5.32
C ARG A 19 0.30 5.87 5.80
N ASN A 20 -0.91 5.59 6.27
CA ASN A 20 -1.40 4.22 6.43
C ASN A 20 -2.10 3.81 5.13
N VAL A 21 -1.79 2.63 4.63
CA VAL A 21 -2.36 2.04 3.41
C VAL A 21 -2.71 0.58 3.66
N ASP A 22 -3.60 0.04 2.84
CA ASP A 22 -3.84 -1.39 2.84
C ASP A 22 -2.66 -2.12 2.22
N LEU A 23 -2.36 -3.29 2.76
CA LEU A 23 -1.25 -4.15 2.36
C LEU A 23 -1.81 -5.48 1.87
N LEU A 24 -1.48 -5.79 0.62
CA LEU A 24 -1.73 -7.08 0.01
C LEU A 24 -0.48 -7.94 0.10
N LEU A 25 -0.64 -9.08 0.76
CA LEU A 25 0.38 -10.12 0.86
C LEU A 25 -0.12 -11.35 0.09
N ALA A 26 0.62 -11.74 -0.94
CA ALA A 26 0.37 -12.95 -1.72
C ALA A 26 1.63 -13.82 -1.69
N ALA A 27 1.47 -15.16 -1.68
CA ALA A 27 2.61 -16.07 -1.63
C ALA A 27 3.48 -16.01 -2.89
N ASP A 28 2.87 -15.73 -4.05
CA ASP A 28 3.53 -15.81 -5.37
C ASP A 28 3.75 -14.44 -6.02
N ARG A 29 3.59 -13.34 -5.27
CA ARG A 29 3.78 -11.96 -5.79
C ARG A 29 4.44 -11.07 -4.76
N PRO A 30 5.15 -10.01 -5.18
CA PRO A 30 5.62 -8.97 -4.26
C PRO A 30 4.46 -8.40 -3.42
N PRO A 31 4.71 -8.00 -2.16
CA PRO A 31 3.75 -7.24 -1.37
C PRO A 31 3.34 -5.96 -2.11
N ALA A 32 2.08 -5.56 -1.99
CA ALA A 32 1.61 -4.32 -2.61
C ALA A 32 0.91 -3.41 -1.59
N ALA A 33 1.27 -2.13 -1.62
CA ALA A 33 0.57 -1.07 -0.91
C ALA A 33 -0.56 -0.52 -1.79
N VAL A 34 -1.79 -0.57 -1.30
CA VAL A 34 -2.98 -0.06 -2.00
C VAL A 34 -3.36 1.30 -1.43
N PHE A 35 -3.34 2.31 -2.29
CA PHE A 35 -3.66 3.69 -1.96
C PHE A 35 -5.13 4.03 -2.22
N GLU A 36 -5.73 3.36 -3.20
CA GLU A 36 -7.10 3.57 -3.62
C GLU A 36 -7.70 2.25 -4.11
N TRP A 37 -8.95 2.03 -3.73
CA TRP A 37 -9.77 0.91 -4.18
C TRP A 37 -10.81 1.40 -5.18
N LEU A 38 -11.06 0.59 -6.20
CA LEU A 38 -12.17 0.74 -7.13
C LEU A 38 -13.24 -0.27 -6.74
N ASP A 39 -14.39 0.23 -6.32
CA ASP A 39 -15.56 -0.62 -6.05
C ASP A 39 -16.22 -1.01 -7.37
N SER A 40 -16.47 -2.30 -7.54
CA SER A 40 -17.20 -2.84 -8.68
C SER A 40 -18.68 -2.97 -8.35
N PRO A 41 -19.58 -2.85 -9.34
CA PRO A 41 -21.03 -3.00 -9.14
C PRO A 41 -21.44 -4.34 -8.52
N ASP A 42 -20.61 -5.37 -8.73
CA ASP A 42 -20.86 -6.74 -8.28
C ASP A 42 -20.50 -6.95 -6.79
N GLY A 43 -20.05 -5.90 -6.10
CA GLY A 43 -19.68 -5.94 -4.68
C GLY A 43 -18.22 -6.31 -4.41
N ASP A 44 -17.44 -6.58 -5.45
CA ASP A 44 -15.99 -6.79 -5.36
C ASP A 44 -15.22 -5.46 -5.46
N SER A 45 -14.16 -5.30 -4.67
CA SER A 45 -13.25 -4.15 -4.78
C SER A 45 -11.90 -4.58 -5.35
N SER A 46 -11.40 -3.83 -6.33
CA SER A 46 -10.07 -4.04 -6.93
C SER A 46 -9.15 -2.87 -6.63
N PRO A 47 -7.83 -3.05 -6.50
CA PRO A 47 -6.92 -1.91 -6.30
C PRO A 47 -6.94 -0.97 -7.52
N ALA A 48 -7.36 0.27 -7.34
CA ALA A 48 -7.31 1.31 -8.38
C ALA A 48 -5.90 1.89 -8.51
N LEU A 49 -5.22 2.03 -7.36
CA LEU A 49 -3.88 2.56 -7.27
C LEU A 49 -3.09 1.75 -6.25
N ALA A 50 -2.10 1.00 -6.73
CA ALA A 50 -1.24 0.19 -5.90
C ALA A 50 0.23 0.31 -6.34
N VAL A 51 1.13 0.14 -5.38
CA VAL A 51 2.58 0.13 -5.59
C VAL A 51 3.13 -1.18 -5.08
N GLU A 52 3.87 -1.89 -5.93
CA GLU A 52 4.65 -3.05 -5.51
C GLU A 52 5.78 -2.60 -4.57
N LEU A 53 5.92 -3.30 -3.46
CA LEU A 53 6.90 -3.03 -2.44
C LEU A 53 8.02 -4.07 -2.52
N GLU A 54 9.23 -3.60 -2.31
CA GLU A 54 10.39 -4.47 -2.12
C GLU A 54 10.32 -5.16 -0.75
N PRO A 55 10.25 -6.51 -0.68
CA PRO A 55 10.04 -7.22 0.59
C PRO A 55 11.09 -6.95 1.66
N GLU A 56 12.33 -6.65 1.26
CA GLU A 56 13.46 -6.41 2.17
C GLU A 56 13.32 -5.15 3.04
N TRP A 57 12.48 -4.20 2.60
CA TRP A 57 12.18 -2.96 3.33
C TRP A 57 10.84 -3.01 4.08
N LEU A 58 10.16 -4.15 4.06
CA LEU A 58 8.84 -4.35 4.68
C LEU A 58 8.98 -5.19 5.97
N TYR A 59 8.60 -4.59 7.09
CA TYR A 59 8.73 -5.21 8.41
C TYR A 59 7.36 -5.36 9.08
N GLU A 60 7.08 -6.55 9.59
CA GLU A 60 5.95 -6.75 10.51
C GLU A 60 6.28 -6.11 11.86
N ILE A 61 5.34 -5.34 12.41
CA ILE A 61 5.50 -4.65 13.69
C ILE A 61 4.47 -5.16 14.69
N CYS A 62 4.93 -5.56 15.88
CA CYS A 62 4.07 -6.00 16.96
C CYS A 62 3.61 -4.80 17.81
N GLY A 63 2.30 -4.75 18.15
CA GLY A 63 1.81 -3.90 19.25
C GLY A 63 1.28 -2.51 18.89
N ARG A 64 1.12 -2.15 17.60
CA ARG A 64 0.46 -0.90 17.20
C ARG A 64 -0.92 -1.14 16.61
N HIS A 65 -1.94 -1.33 17.46
CA HIS A 65 -3.37 -1.32 17.10
C HIS A 65 -3.67 -1.76 15.65
N ASP A 66 -3.91 -0.76 14.78
CA ASP A 66 -4.39 -0.93 13.42
C ASP A 66 -3.27 -1.03 12.38
N VAL A 67 -2.01 -0.72 12.73
CA VAL A 67 -0.85 -0.77 11.83
C VAL A 67 -0.03 -2.01 12.12
N THR A 68 -0.01 -2.91 11.15
CA THR A 68 0.64 -4.22 11.28
C THR A 68 2.03 -4.25 10.65
N HIS A 69 2.30 -3.38 9.68
CA HIS A 69 3.57 -3.36 8.94
C HIS A 69 4.13 -1.93 8.81
N LEU A 70 5.45 -1.83 8.66
CA LEU A 70 6.17 -0.61 8.31
C LEU A 70 6.97 -0.86 7.03
N TYR A 71 6.90 0.06 6.08
CA TYR A 71 7.77 0.12 4.92
C TYR A 71 8.70 1.33 5.04
N GLU A 72 10.01 1.09 5.03
CA GLU A 72 10.99 2.12 5.36
C GLU A 72 11.46 2.95 4.16
N LEU A 73 11.39 2.38 2.95
CA LEU A 73 11.79 3.09 1.73
C LEU A 73 10.69 4.07 1.29
N PRO A 74 10.98 5.37 1.09
CA PRO A 74 9.97 6.30 0.60
C PRO A 74 9.53 5.94 -0.82
N VAL A 75 8.22 5.84 -1.02
CA VAL A 75 7.62 5.67 -2.35
C VAL A 75 7.28 7.03 -2.94
N HIS A 76 7.52 7.22 -4.23
CA HIS A 76 7.01 8.40 -4.92
C HIS A 76 5.49 8.30 -5.04
N SER A 77 4.79 9.44 -4.91
CA SER A 77 3.34 9.50 -5.05
C SER A 77 2.93 8.80 -6.34
N PRO A 78 2.23 7.65 -6.26
CA PRO A 78 1.81 6.96 -7.45
C PRO A 78 0.83 7.86 -8.18
N THR A 79 1.09 8.11 -9.46
CA THR A 79 0.19 8.90 -10.30
C THR A 79 -0.85 7.93 -10.84
N ALA A 80 -2.13 8.18 -10.59
CA ALA A 80 -3.19 7.38 -11.21
C ALA A 80 -2.97 7.41 -12.73
N MET A 81 -2.78 6.25 -13.35
CA MET A 81 -2.80 6.16 -14.80
C MET A 81 -4.25 6.40 -15.22
N THR A 82 -4.52 7.57 -15.79
CA THR A 82 -5.78 7.81 -16.50
C THR A 82 -5.84 6.78 -17.63
N VAL A 83 -6.66 5.74 -17.49
CA VAL A 83 -7.01 4.88 -18.62
C VAL A 83 -7.91 5.74 -19.51
N ALA A 84 -7.34 6.21 -20.62
CA ALA A 84 -8.05 6.95 -21.65
C ALA A 84 -9.01 6.03 -22.44
#